data_AF-A0A1G1BG33-F1
#
_entry.id   AF-A0A1G1BG33-F1
#
_cell.length_a   1.000
_cell.length_b   1.000
_cell.length_c   1.000
_cell.angle_alpha   90.00
_cell.angle_beta   90.00
_cell.angle_gamma   90.00
#
_symmetry.space_group_name_H-M   'P 1'
#
loop_
_entity.id
_entity.type
_entity.pdbx_description
1 polymer ?
#
loop_
_entity_poly.entity_id
_entity_poly.type
_entity_poly.pdbx_seq_one_letter_code
_entity_poly.pdbx_strand_id
1 'polypeptide(L)'
;MEKTILTYSGFILALISSFVAVLQFKAKKKLELDKINLQKKINDESNKQKIRYETYKEYLSKLDDINSNLMKNISGEEMQSAISEMYEGILKNPNDQQPIKEYLDKMNKFFSGWAREQARNAEELNGLRLVCSNEILGLLDNYESMVKNYLNDVAEAMKNPDIFLKPDLNSPNVSHQKTNYQKMLETRTLIEKAMRKDIGVE
;
A
#
# COMPACT_ATOMS: atom_id res chain seq x y z
N MET A 1 -70.04 53.13 2.59
CA MET A 1 -69.69 51.71 2.75
C MET A 1 -69.41 51.15 1.38
N GLU A 2 -68.16 51.20 0.93
CA GLU A 2 -67.77 50.59 -0.34
C GLU A 2 -67.80 49.07 -0.18
N LYS A 3 -68.76 48.42 -0.84
CA LYS A 3 -68.81 46.97 -0.94
C LYS A 3 -67.72 46.56 -1.93
N THR A 4 -66.62 46.02 -1.43
CA THR A 4 -65.60 45.38 -2.24
C THR A 4 -66.23 44.15 -2.91
N ILE A 5 -66.74 44.30 -4.14
CA ILE A 5 -67.25 43.19 -4.93
C ILE A 5 -66.03 42.41 -5.41
N LEU A 6 -65.71 41.32 -4.71
CA LEU A 6 -64.78 40.33 -5.23
C LEU A 6 -65.45 39.67 -6.44
N THR A 7 -65.00 40.00 -7.65
CA THR A 7 -65.44 39.33 -8.87
C THR A 7 -64.97 37.87 -8.85
N TYR A 8 -65.76 36.95 -9.41
CA TYR A 8 -65.39 35.54 -9.55
C TYR A 8 -64.00 35.35 -10.17
N SER A 9 -63.60 36.24 -11.09
CA SER A 9 -62.27 36.28 -11.69
C SER A 9 -61.15 36.60 -10.69
N GLY A 10 -61.38 37.51 -9.73
CA GLY A 10 -60.43 37.82 -8.66
C GLY A 10 -60.23 36.64 -7.70
N PHE A 11 -61.28 35.87 -7.42
CA PHE A 11 -61.19 34.66 -6.58
C PHE A 11 -60.39 33.55 -7.27
N ILE A 12 -60.62 33.33 -8.58
CA ILE A 12 -59.87 32.35 -9.38
C ILE A 12 -58.39 32.75 -9.47
N LEU A 13 -58.08 34.03 -9.70
CA LEU A 13 -56.71 34.54 -9.71
C LEU A 13 -56.00 34.36 -8.36
N ALA A 14 -56.69 34.58 -7.25
CA ALA A 14 -56.16 34.35 -5.91
C ALA A 14 -55.84 32.86 -5.66
N LEU A 15 -56.71 31.94 -6.11
CA LEU A 15 -56.47 30.49 -6.01
C LEU A 15 -55.27 30.04 -6.85
N ILE A 16 -55.14 30.51 -8.09
CA ILE A 16 -54.00 30.20 -8.96
C ILE A 16 -52.72 30.74 -8.34
N SER A 17 -52.74 31.98 -7.84
CA SER A 17 -51.57 32.61 -7.19
C SER A 17 -51.16 31.85 -5.92
N SER A 18 -52.12 31.41 -5.12
CA SER A 18 -51.88 30.57 -3.94
C SER A 18 -51.27 29.21 -4.32
N PHE A 19 -51.80 28.56 -5.36
CA PHE A 19 -51.25 27.30 -5.85
C PHE A 19 -49.82 27.43 -6.37
N VAL A 20 -49.53 28.49 -7.14
CA VAL A 20 -48.17 28.81 -7.61
C VAL A 20 -47.23 29.07 -6.43
N ALA A 21 -47.68 29.82 -5.41
CA ALA A 21 -46.88 30.07 -4.21
C ALA A 21 -46.56 28.77 -3.44
N VAL A 22 -47.51 27.83 -3.35
CA VAL A 22 -47.28 26.49 -2.74
C VAL A 22 -46.26 25.68 -3.55
N LEU A 23 -46.35 25.70 -4.88
CA LEU A 23 -45.36 25.03 -5.75
C LEU A 23 -43.97 25.64 -5.60
N GLN A 24 -43.85 26.97 -5.58
CA GLN A 24 -42.60 27.68 -5.36
C GLN A 24 -42.01 27.37 -3.98
N PHE A 25 -42.84 27.33 -2.94
CA PHE A 25 -42.42 26.96 -1.59
C PHE A 25 -41.90 25.51 -1.53
N LYS A 26 -42.61 24.55 -2.16
CA LYS A 26 -42.15 23.16 -2.26
C LYS A 26 -40.84 23.04 -3.04
N ALA A 27 -40.70 23.75 -4.16
CA ALA A 27 -39.48 23.76 -4.95
C ALA A 27 -38.30 24.35 -4.15
N LYS A 28 -38.52 25.44 -3.41
CA LYS A 28 -37.51 26.05 -2.54
C LYS A 28 -37.07 25.10 -1.42
N LYS A 29 -38.01 24.44 -0.74
CA LYS A 29 -37.68 23.42 0.27
C LYS A 29 -36.89 22.25 -0.30
N LYS A 30 -37.23 21.80 -1.51
CA LYS A 30 -36.47 20.72 -2.18
C LYS A 30 -35.04 21.16 -2.47
N LEU A 31 -34.84 22.36 -3.01
CA LEU A 31 -33.51 22.95 -3.26
C LEU A 31 -32.69 23.10 -1.98
N GLU A 32 -33.29 23.53 -0.87
CA GLU A 32 -32.62 23.61 0.43
C GLU A 32 -32.17 22.23 0.92
N LEU A 33 -33.03 21.21 0.78
CA LEU A 33 -32.70 19.84 1.14
C LEU A 33 -31.57 19.26 0.26
N ASP A 34 -31.65 19.50 -1.06
CA ASP A 34 -30.63 19.06 -2.01
C ASP A 34 -29.28 19.72 -1.71
N LYS A 35 -29.27 21.02 -1.36
CA LYS A 35 -28.07 21.74 -0.93
C LYS A 35 -27.46 21.15 0.35
N ILE A 36 -28.28 20.84 1.35
CA ILE A 36 -27.83 20.18 2.59
C ILE A 36 -27.22 18.81 2.27
N ASN A 37 -27.88 18.02 1.43
CA ASN A 37 -27.40 16.70 1.02
C ASN A 37 -26.08 16.77 0.24
N LEU A 38 -25.93 17.75 -0.66
CA LEU A 38 -24.68 18.02 -1.38
C LEU A 38 -23.56 18.41 -0.40
N GLN A 39 -23.85 19.32 0.53
CA GLN A 39 -22.87 19.75 1.53
C GLN A 39 -22.41 18.57 2.39
N LYS A 40 -23.34 17.69 2.80
CA LYS A 40 -23.03 16.48 3.55
C LYS A 40 -22.14 15.55 2.74
N LYS A 41 -22.47 15.28 1.47
CA LYS A 41 -21.64 14.45 0.58
C LYS A 41 -20.23 15.01 0.42
N ILE A 42 -20.08 16.32 0.23
CA ILE A 42 -18.78 16.98 0.12
C ILE A 42 -17.97 16.82 1.41
N ASN A 43 -18.59 17.04 2.57
CA ASN A 43 -17.92 16.87 3.86
C ASN A 43 -17.51 15.41 4.11
N ASP A 44 -18.37 14.45 3.78
CA ASP A 44 -18.09 13.02 3.93
C ASP A 44 -16.91 12.59 3.05
N GLU A 45 -16.85 13.04 1.80
CA GLU A 45 -15.72 12.77 0.90
C GLU A 45 -14.44 13.47 1.35
N SER A 46 -14.52 14.72 1.81
CA SER A 46 -13.36 15.43 2.37
C SER A 46 -12.79 14.73 3.60
N ASN A 47 -13.66 14.22 4.48
CA ASN A 47 -13.24 13.43 5.63
C ASN A 47 -12.57 12.12 5.22
N LYS A 48 -13.12 11.39 4.23
CA LYS A 48 -12.50 10.17 3.70
C LYS A 48 -11.13 10.46 3.09
N GLN A 49 -10.99 11.53 2.32
CA GLN A 49 -9.70 11.95 1.77
C GLN A 49 -8.67 12.24 2.86
N LYS A 50 -9.08 12.92 3.93
CA LYS A 50 -8.20 13.18 5.08
C LYS A 50 -7.76 11.89 5.78
N ILE A 51 -8.68 10.97 6.02
CA ILE A 51 -8.37 9.65 6.61
C ILE A 51 -7.37 8.91 5.72
N ARG A 52 -7.62 8.85 4.41
CA ARG A 52 -6.72 8.24 3.43
C ARG A 52 -5.34 8.90 3.45
N TYR A 53 -5.25 10.22 3.46
CA TYR A 53 -3.97 10.93 3.49
C TYR A 53 -3.13 10.57 4.73
N GLU A 54 -3.71 10.65 5.93
CA GLU A 54 -2.99 10.29 7.16
C GLU A 54 -2.54 8.83 7.13
N THR A 55 -3.41 7.95 6.63
CA THR A 55 -3.12 6.52 6.45
C THR A 55 -1.95 6.34 5.47
N TYR A 56 -2.02 6.91 4.27
CA TYR A 56 -1.01 6.78 3.21
C TYR A 56 0.35 7.31 3.65
N LYS A 57 0.38 8.44 4.37
CA LYS A 57 1.61 9.00 4.93
C LYS A 57 2.32 8.04 5.87
N GLU A 58 1.59 7.38 6.77
CA GLU A 58 2.16 6.37 7.67
C GLU A 58 2.70 5.16 6.88
N TYR A 59 1.98 4.73 5.85
CA TYR A 59 2.31 3.51 5.12
C TYR A 59 3.42 3.63 4.08
N LEU A 60 3.61 4.81 3.47
CA LEU A 60 4.73 5.03 2.57
C LEU A 60 6.08 4.84 3.29
N SER A 61 6.19 5.31 4.54
CA SER A 61 7.39 5.08 5.35
C SER A 61 7.65 3.59 5.58
N LYS A 62 6.60 2.79 5.81
CA LYS A 62 6.72 1.34 6.03
C LYS A 62 7.14 0.59 4.77
N LEU A 63 6.64 1.00 3.60
CA LEU A 63 7.07 0.44 2.31
C LEU A 63 8.57 0.75 2.06
N ASP A 64 9.03 1.93 2.43
CA ASP A 64 10.44 2.30 2.33
C ASP A 64 11.32 1.52 3.31
N ASP A 65 10.84 1.27 4.53
CA ASP A 65 11.52 0.43 5.52
C ASP A 65 11.65 -1.02 5.03
N ILE A 66 10.60 -1.59 4.42
CA ILE A 66 10.66 -2.94 3.81
C ILE A 66 11.79 -3.00 2.78
N ASN A 67 11.85 -2.05 1.85
CA ASN A 67 12.88 -2.00 0.81
C ASN A 67 14.29 -1.79 1.37
N SER A 68 14.44 -0.87 2.32
CA SER A 68 15.72 -0.56 2.98
C SER A 68 16.24 -1.77 3.75
N ASN A 69 15.37 -2.45 4.51
CA ASN A 69 15.71 -3.65 5.25
C ASN A 69 16.01 -4.83 4.31
N LEU A 70 15.32 -4.92 3.16
CA LEU A 70 15.61 -5.94 2.17
C LEU A 70 17.06 -5.89 1.67
N MET A 71 17.56 -4.70 1.33
CA MET A 71 18.94 -4.55 0.87
C MET A 71 19.96 -4.58 2.01
N LYS A 72 19.64 -4.02 3.17
CA LYS A 72 20.55 -4.02 4.33
C LYS A 72 20.75 -5.41 4.93
N ASN A 73 19.70 -6.22 5.00
CA ASN A 73 19.77 -7.53 5.62
C ASN A 73 20.58 -8.50 4.74
N ILE A 74 20.43 -8.46 3.41
CA ILE A 74 21.19 -9.32 2.49
C ILE A 74 22.67 -8.94 2.44
N SER A 75 23.00 -7.65 2.52
CA SER A 75 24.38 -7.17 2.50
C SER A 75 24.98 -6.95 3.90
N GLY A 76 24.25 -7.32 4.95
CA GLY A 76 24.56 -6.99 6.35
C GLY A 76 25.80 -7.69 6.89
N GLU A 77 26.38 -7.11 7.94
CA GLU A 77 27.58 -7.64 8.60
C GLU A 77 27.40 -9.09 9.09
N GLU A 78 26.22 -9.45 9.59
CA GLU A 78 25.95 -10.83 10.05
C GLU A 78 26.10 -11.85 8.92
N MET A 79 25.58 -11.52 7.73
CA MET A 79 25.67 -12.37 6.54
C MET A 79 27.13 -12.53 6.09
N GLN A 80 27.86 -11.41 6.02
CA GLN A 80 29.25 -11.40 5.60
C GLN A 80 30.17 -12.12 6.60
N SER A 81 29.89 -11.97 7.90
CA SER A 81 30.59 -12.69 8.97
C SER A 81 30.35 -14.19 8.86
N ALA A 82 29.10 -14.61 8.70
CA ALA A 82 28.77 -16.03 8.58
C ALA A 82 29.46 -16.69 7.37
N ILE A 83 29.51 -15.99 6.24
CA ILE A 83 30.24 -16.45 5.04
C ILE A 83 31.74 -16.53 5.35
N SER A 84 32.33 -15.48 5.91
CA SER A 84 33.78 -15.41 6.19
C SER A 84 34.23 -16.51 7.16
N GLU A 85 33.46 -16.75 8.22
CA GLU A 85 33.72 -17.82 9.20
C GLU A 85 33.65 -19.21 8.55
N MET A 86 32.68 -19.45 7.66
CA MET A 86 32.58 -20.69 6.89
C MET A 86 33.85 -20.90 6.04
N TYR A 87 34.29 -19.86 5.32
CA TYR A 87 35.50 -19.91 4.50
C TYR A 87 36.75 -20.21 5.32
N GLU A 88 36.94 -19.51 6.43
CA GLU A 88 38.08 -19.74 7.30
C GLU A 88 38.11 -21.18 7.83
N GLY A 89 36.94 -21.72 8.20
CA GLY A 89 36.82 -23.11 8.65
C GLY A 89 37.23 -24.11 7.56
N ILE A 90 36.71 -23.93 6.34
CA ILE A 90 37.04 -24.79 5.19
C ILE A 90 38.52 -24.69 4.83
N LEU A 91 39.11 -23.48 4.84
CA LEU A 91 40.54 -23.29 4.54
C LEU A 91 41.45 -23.94 5.57
N LYS A 92 41.06 -23.90 6.86
CA LYS A 92 41.81 -24.53 7.97
C LYS A 92 41.70 -26.06 7.94
N ASN A 93 40.53 -26.60 7.57
CA ASN A 93 40.31 -28.04 7.48
C ASN A 93 39.34 -28.40 6.34
N PRO A 94 39.82 -28.65 5.11
CA PRO A 94 38.97 -28.85 3.93
C PRO A 94 38.05 -30.07 3.98
N ASN A 95 38.33 -31.05 4.83
CA ASN A 95 37.52 -32.25 4.99
C ASN A 95 36.47 -32.11 6.11
N ASP A 96 36.48 -31.00 6.85
CA ASP A 96 35.52 -30.73 7.91
C ASP A 96 34.27 -30.05 7.35
N GLN A 97 33.11 -30.67 7.56
CA GLN A 97 31.81 -30.13 7.16
C GLN A 97 31.16 -29.28 8.25
N GLN A 98 31.73 -29.23 9.45
CA GLN A 98 31.19 -28.47 10.58
C GLN A 98 31.02 -26.96 10.26
N PRO A 99 31.95 -26.27 9.57
CA PRO A 99 31.79 -24.87 9.21
C PRO A 99 30.57 -24.61 8.28
N ILE A 100 30.28 -25.55 7.38
CA ILE A 100 29.11 -25.46 6.47
C ILE A 100 27.82 -25.61 7.29
N LYS A 101 27.80 -26.53 8.25
CA LYS A 101 26.63 -26.73 9.12
C LYS A 101 26.34 -25.49 9.98
N GLU A 102 27.37 -24.90 10.57
CA GLU A 102 27.24 -23.68 11.38
C GLU A 102 26.77 -22.49 10.56
N TYR A 103 27.25 -22.36 9.32
CA TYR A 103 26.75 -21.38 8.36
C TYR A 103 25.25 -21.57 8.09
N LEU A 104 24.82 -22.78 7.75
CA LEU A 104 23.41 -23.08 7.48
C LEU A 104 22.52 -22.80 8.70
N ASP A 105 22.98 -23.09 9.92
CA ASP A 105 22.25 -22.79 11.15
C ASP A 105 22.11 -21.27 11.39
N LYS A 106 23.18 -20.50 11.14
CA LYS A 106 23.14 -19.02 11.20
C LYS A 106 22.17 -18.47 10.16
N MET A 107 22.21 -19.00 8.93
CA MET A 107 21.31 -18.60 7.86
C MET A 107 19.84 -18.88 8.19
N ASN A 108 19.53 -20.07 8.69
CA ASN A 108 18.17 -20.44 9.08
C ASN A 108 17.63 -19.49 10.17
N LYS A 109 18.45 -19.12 11.16
CA LYS A 109 18.06 -18.15 12.19
C LYS A 109 17.80 -16.76 11.62
N PHE A 110 18.69 -16.29 10.76
CA PHE A 110 18.56 -15.01 10.07
C PHE A 110 17.27 -14.95 9.25
N PHE A 111 17.01 -15.97 8.40
CA PHE A 111 15.77 -16.05 7.62
C PHE A 111 14.52 -16.10 8.48
N SER A 112 14.56 -16.82 9.60
CA SER A 112 13.43 -16.90 10.53
C SER A 112 13.16 -15.57 11.25
N GLY A 113 14.21 -14.81 11.58
CA GLY A 113 14.08 -13.44 12.10
C GLY A 113 13.46 -12.52 11.06
N TRP A 114 14.01 -12.56 9.86
CA TRP A 114 13.59 -11.70 8.76
C TRP A 114 12.17 -11.99 8.28
N ALA A 115 11.76 -13.26 8.20
CA ALA A 115 10.39 -13.65 7.87
C ALA A 115 9.38 -13.12 8.90
N ARG A 116 9.74 -13.10 10.19
CA ARG A 116 8.88 -12.52 11.24
C ARG A 116 8.74 -11.01 11.10
N GLU A 117 9.83 -10.30 10.77
CA GLU A 117 9.76 -8.86 10.50
C GLU A 117 8.86 -8.55 9.30
N GLN A 118 8.96 -9.33 8.22
CA GLN A 118 8.11 -9.15 7.05
C GLN A 118 6.64 -9.45 7.34
N ALA A 119 6.35 -10.49 8.14
CA ALA A 119 5.00 -10.78 8.59
C ALA A 119 4.42 -9.62 9.41
N ARG A 120 5.19 -9.04 10.33
CA ARG A 120 4.78 -7.85 11.10
C ARG A 120 4.51 -6.66 10.17
N ASN A 121 5.42 -6.39 9.23
CA ASN A 121 5.24 -5.28 8.29
C ASN A 121 3.97 -5.46 7.44
N ALA A 122 3.69 -6.69 6.98
CA ALA A 122 2.46 -7.01 6.24
C ALA A 122 1.20 -6.87 7.10
N GLU A 123 1.24 -7.29 8.38
CA GLU A 123 0.15 -7.06 9.33
C GLU A 123 -0.13 -5.57 9.51
N GLU A 124 0.92 -4.76 9.61
CA GLU A 124 0.80 -3.32 9.68
C GLU A 124 0.13 -2.77 8.42
N LEU A 125 0.47 -3.24 7.21
CA LEU A 125 -0.19 -2.83 5.95
C LEU A 125 -1.70 -3.11 5.89
N ASN A 126 -2.29 -3.90 6.80
CA ASN A 126 -3.73 -4.17 6.79
C ASN A 126 -4.59 -2.91 6.99
N GLY A 127 -4.09 -1.90 7.73
CA GLY A 127 -4.83 -0.64 7.88
C GLY A 127 -4.98 0.11 6.56
N LEU A 128 -3.97 0.01 5.69
CA LEU A 128 -4.00 0.59 4.35
C LEU A 128 -5.09 -0.08 3.49
N ARG A 129 -5.19 -1.41 3.55
CA ARG A 129 -6.16 -2.21 2.80
C ARG A 129 -7.63 -1.82 3.08
N LEU A 130 -7.91 -1.27 4.26
CA LEU A 130 -9.27 -0.86 4.64
C LEU A 130 -9.73 0.45 3.99
N VAL A 131 -8.80 1.35 3.67
CA VAL A 131 -9.13 2.70 3.22
C VAL A 131 -8.78 2.96 1.75
N CYS A 132 -7.91 2.12 1.19
CA CYS A 132 -7.38 2.30 -0.15
C CYS A 132 -8.40 1.94 -1.24
N SER A 133 -8.17 2.49 -2.44
CA SER A 133 -8.90 2.07 -3.63
C SER A 133 -8.56 0.64 -4.04
N ASN A 134 -9.43 0.01 -4.84
CA ASN A 134 -9.18 -1.31 -5.42
C ASN A 134 -7.92 -1.34 -6.31
N GLU A 135 -7.57 -0.22 -6.94
CA GLU A 135 -6.34 -0.07 -7.74
C GLU A 135 -5.11 -0.22 -6.84
N ILE A 136 -5.08 0.50 -5.71
CA ILE A 136 -3.99 0.41 -4.73
C ILE A 136 -3.94 -0.98 -4.11
N LEU A 137 -5.09 -1.58 -3.78
CA LEU A 137 -5.16 -2.92 -3.21
C LEU A 137 -4.50 -3.97 -4.13
N GLY A 138 -4.82 -3.94 -5.43
CA GLY A 138 -4.19 -4.86 -6.39
C GLY A 138 -2.69 -4.65 -6.53
N LEU A 139 -2.22 -3.40 -6.46
CA LEU A 139 -0.78 -3.10 -6.47
C LEU A 139 -0.07 -3.60 -5.20
N LEU A 140 -0.71 -3.48 -4.03
CA LEU A 140 -0.18 -4.00 -2.76
C LEU A 140 -0.08 -5.53 -2.78
N ASP A 141 -1.11 -6.22 -3.25
CA ASP A 141 -1.10 -7.69 -3.35
C ASP A 141 0.03 -8.17 -4.28
N ASN A 142 0.23 -7.49 -5.41
CA ASN A 142 1.33 -7.77 -6.33
C ASN A 142 2.69 -7.50 -5.66
N TYR A 143 2.83 -6.37 -4.96
CA TYR A 143 4.05 -6.01 -4.24
C TYR A 143 4.42 -7.04 -3.16
N GLU A 144 3.46 -7.45 -2.34
CA GLU A 144 3.66 -8.50 -1.32
C GLU A 144 4.10 -9.82 -1.96
N SER A 145 3.48 -10.22 -3.08
CA SER A 145 3.90 -11.41 -3.81
C SER A 145 5.33 -11.28 -4.35
N MET A 146 5.73 -10.12 -4.86
CA MET A 146 7.09 -9.86 -5.33
C MET A 146 8.11 -9.96 -4.19
N VAL A 147 7.81 -9.35 -3.04
CA VAL A 147 8.65 -9.44 -1.83
C VAL A 147 8.81 -10.90 -1.41
N LYS A 148 7.71 -11.66 -1.32
CA LYS A 148 7.74 -13.07 -0.95
C LYS A 148 8.58 -13.92 -1.91
N ASN A 149 8.42 -13.72 -3.22
CA ASN A 149 9.19 -14.45 -4.22
C ASN A 149 10.68 -14.12 -4.13
N TYR A 150 11.02 -12.83 -4.02
CA TYR A 150 12.40 -12.41 -3.85
C TYR A 150 13.05 -13.03 -2.61
N LEU A 151 12.34 -13.08 -1.48
CA LEU A 151 12.83 -13.72 -0.26
C LEU A 151 13.07 -15.22 -0.44
N ASN A 152 12.16 -15.92 -1.13
CA ASN A 152 12.34 -17.33 -1.43
C ASN A 152 13.56 -17.56 -2.34
N ASP A 153 13.75 -16.72 -3.36
CA ASP A 153 14.89 -16.80 -4.27
C ASP A 153 16.22 -16.59 -3.53
N VAL A 154 16.26 -15.62 -2.61
CA VAL A 154 17.43 -15.34 -1.77
C VAL A 154 17.69 -16.49 -0.80
N ALA A 155 16.65 -17.01 -0.14
CA ALA A 155 16.76 -18.14 0.76
C ALA A 155 17.29 -19.39 0.06
N GLU A 156 16.82 -19.65 -1.16
CA GLU A 156 17.29 -20.78 -1.95
C GLU A 156 18.74 -20.60 -2.41
N ALA A 157 19.13 -19.40 -2.85
CA ALA A 157 20.50 -19.11 -3.21
C ALA A 157 21.46 -19.30 -2.01
N MET A 158 21.07 -18.88 -0.82
CA MET A 158 21.92 -18.98 0.37
C MET A 158 22.02 -20.40 0.94
N LYS A 159 21.15 -21.34 0.56
CA LYS A 159 21.30 -22.77 0.88
C LYS A 159 22.40 -23.44 0.07
N ASN A 160 22.82 -22.86 -1.05
CA ASN A 160 23.89 -23.38 -1.87
C ASN A 160 25.21 -22.64 -1.58
N PRO A 161 26.09 -23.17 -0.72
CA PRO A 161 27.36 -22.52 -0.40
C PRO A 161 28.28 -22.32 -1.61
N ASP A 162 28.10 -23.11 -2.69
CA ASP A 162 28.88 -22.97 -3.91
C ASP A 162 28.69 -21.61 -4.60
N ILE A 163 27.53 -20.96 -4.38
CA ILE A 163 27.25 -19.62 -4.93
C ILE A 163 28.23 -18.57 -4.39
N PHE A 164 28.69 -18.73 -3.16
CA PHE A 164 29.71 -17.85 -2.59
C PHE A 164 31.10 -18.29 -3.04
N LEU A 165 31.36 -19.61 -3.05
CA LEU A 165 32.65 -20.21 -3.41
C LEU A 165 33.05 -19.92 -4.86
N LYS A 166 32.08 -19.78 -5.77
CA LYS A 166 32.29 -19.48 -7.19
C LYS A 166 31.23 -18.47 -7.66
N PRO A 167 31.39 -17.18 -7.34
CA PRO A 167 30.39 -16.18 -7.67
C PRO A 167 30.34 -15.98 -9.19
N ASP A 168 29.23 -16.39 -9.80
CA ASP A 168 28.91 -16.06 -11.19
C ASP A 168 27.90 -14.91 -11.23
N LEU A 169 28.43 -13.70 -11.35
CA LEU A 169 27.64 -12.46 -11.45
C LEU A 169 26.80 -12.39 -12.74
N ASN A 170 27.10 -13.22 -13.75
CA ASN A 170 26.35 -13.30 -15.00
C ASN A 170 25.35 -14.47 -15.00
N SER A 171 25.22 -15.19 -13.88
CA SER A 171 24.27 -16.29 -13.80
C SER A 171 22.83 -15.80 -14.03
N PRO A 172 21.98 -16.63 -14.66
CA PRO A 172 20.57 -16.31 -14.83
C PRO A 172 19.85 -15.94 -13.52
N ASN A 173 20.25 -16.56 -12.40
CA ASN A 173 19.67 -16.31 -11.08
C ASN A 173 19.98 -14.90 -10.55
N VAL A 174 21.22 -14.43 -10.67
CA VAL A 174 21.61 -13.07 -10.25
C VAL A 174 20.88 -12.02 -11.10
N SER A 175 20.78 -12.25 -12.40
CA SER A 175 20.03 -11.40 -13.31
C SER A 175 18.53 -11.36 -12.97
N HIS A 176 17.94 -12.53 -12.68
CA HIS A 176 16.53 -12.65 -12.28
C HIS A 176 16.23 -11.89 -10.99
N GLN A 177 17.06 -12.06 -9.95
CA GLN A 177 16.91 -11.36 -8.67
C GLN A 177 16.99 -9.84 -8.84
N LYS A 178 17.95 -9.34 -9.64
CA LYS A 178 18.08 -7.90 -9.92
C LYS A 178 16.85 -7.34 -10.64
N THR A 179 16.33 -8.05 -11.64
CA THR A 179 15.11 -7.65 -12.35
C THR A 179 13.89 -7.65 -11.44
N ASN A 180 13.74 -8.68 -10.58
CA ASN A 180 12.63 -8.74 -9.63
C ASN A 180 12.68 -7.59 -8.61
N TYR A 181 13.87 -7.26 -8.10
CA TYR A 181 14.07 -6.12 -7.21
C TYR A 181 13.71 -4.79 -7.90
N GLN A 182 14.12 -4.58 -9.16
CA GLN A 182 13.74 -3.39 -9.91
C GLN A 182 12.22 -3.27 -10.10
N LYS A 183 11.55 -4.36 -10.47
CA LYS A 183 10.08 -4.40 -10.61
C LYS A 183 9.36 -4.10 -9.28
N MET A 184 9.92 -4.55 -8.17
CA MET A 184 9.40 -4.24 -6.83
C MET A 184 9.47 -2.74 -6.54
N LEU A 185 10.61 -2.08 -6.85
CA LEU A 185 10.75 -0.63 -6.73
C LEU A 185 9.78 0.14 -7.65
N GLU A 186 9.64 -0.30 -8.90
CA GLU A 186 8.67 0.28 -9.84
C GLU A 186 7.24 0.16 -9.32
N THR A 187 6.87 -1.00 -8.76
CA THR A 187 5.55 -1.23 -8.17
C THR A 187 5.32 -0.32 -6.96
N ARG A 188 6.34 -0.09 -6.12
CA ARG A 188 6.27 0.89 -5.01
C ARG A 188 5.99 2.31 -5.53
N THR A 189 6.62 2.73 -6.62
CA THR A 189 6.33 4.03 -7.25
C THR A 189 4.91 4.09 -7.82
N LEU A 190 4.39 3.00 -8.40
CA LEU A 190 3.01 2.93 -8.86
C LEU A 190 2.00 3.04 -7.71
N ILE A 191 2.29 2.42 -6.56
CA ILE A 191 1.47 2.55 -5.35
C ILE A 191 1.40 4.01 -4.91
N GLU A 192 2.54 4.70 -4.82
CA GLU A 192 2.58 6.12 -4.46
C GLU A 192 1.75 6.97 -5.44
N LYS A 193 1.90 6.74 -6.74
CA LYS A 193 1.15 7.47 -7.76
C LYS A 193 -0.36 7.23 -7.63
N ALA A 194 -0.77 5.98 -7.41
CA ALA A 194 -2.17 5.64 -7.19
C ALA A 194 -2.71 6.27 -5.90
N MET A 195 -1.92 6.33 -4.83
CA MET A 195 -2.27 7.05 -3.59
C MET A 195 -2.51 8.53 -3.84
N ARG A 196 -1.63 9.21 -4.59
CA ARG A 196 -1.74 10.64 -4.94
C ARG A 196 -3.02 10.94 -5.72
N LYS A 197 -3.35 10.12 -6.71
CA LYS A 197 -4.62 10.18 -7.46
C LYS A 197 -5.82 9.97 -6.54
N ASP A 198 -5.76 9.00 -5.62
CA ASP A 198 -6.87 8.63 -4.74
C ASP A 198 -7.17 9.67 -3.64
N ILE A 199 -6.22 10.58 -3.38
CA ILE A 199 -6.42 11.80 -2.54
C ILE A 199 -6.62 13.08 -3.36
N GLY A 200 -6.69 13.00 -4.69
CA GLY A 200 -6.99 14.13 -5.58
C GLY A 200 -5.84 15.11 -5.79
N VAL A 201 -4.60 14.66 -5.70
CA VAL A 201 -3.39 15.49 -5.91
C VAL A 201 -2.79 15.32 -7.33
N GLU A 202 -3.28 14.33 -8.10
CA GLU A 202 -2.96 14.09 -9.52
C GLU A 202 -4.21 13.82 -10.36
#